data_AF-A0A821ZT15-F1
#
_entry.id   AF-A0A821ZT15-F1
#
_cell.length_a   1.000
_cell.length_b   1.000
_cell.length_c   1.000
_cell.angle_alpha   90.00
_cell.angle_beta   90.00
_cell.angle_gamma   90.00
#
_symmetry.space_group_name_H-M   'P 1'
#
loop_
_entity.id
_entity.type
_entity.pdbx_description
1 polymer ?
#
loop_
_entity_poly.entity_id
_entity_poly.type
_entity_poly.pdbx_seq_one_letter_code
_entity_poly.pdbx_strand_id
1 'polypeptide(L)'
;MYTISLLAVVQYIRLFYNSSILHQIFEHKNNFLIPILCWLISLVWSFPPFINIKPGFKRQGKGFDCGINWKADDLRSGLYISLVFLFIYFLPLFCLIYTNVRILKTIRKLIYLRNSLIPQATVGIPRDSRHHFIDVLTVAESNRLKRLRIDRRFAQAIMIAVIHYLLAWTPYATCAIIQIVTAMNYIQYQLPLMLITASALLAKLAVMGQSCVYFYTVRSLNR
;
A
#
# COMPACT_ATOMS: atom_id res chain seq x y z
N MET A 1 3.04 3.37 4.80
CA MET A 1 1.86 2.70 4.22
C MET A 1 0.92 3.67 3.51
N TYR A 2 0.56 4.80 4.13
CA TYR A 2 -0.37 5.78 3.53
C TYR A 2 0.00 6.23 2.12
N THR A 3 1.26 6.57 1.87
CA THR A 3 1.72 6.99 0.53
C THR A 3 1.47 5.92 -0.53
N ILE A 4 1.84 4.67 -0.27
CA ILE A 4 1.65 3.56 -1.22
C ILE A 4 0.15 3.25 -1.38
N SER A 5 -0.62 3.33 -0.30
CA SER A 5 -2.08 3.12 -0.34
C SER A 5 -2.78 4.20 -1.18
N LEU A 6 -2.43 5.47 -0.97
CA LEU A 6 -3.01 6.58 -1.72
C LEU A 6 -2.60 6.55 -3.20
N LEU A 7 -1.34 6.20 -3.50
CA LEU A 7 -0.90 5.97 -4.89
C LEU A 7 -1.67 4.83 -5.56
N ALA A 8 -1.92 3.73 -4.84
CA ALA A 8 -2.72 2.62 -5.37
C ALA A 8 -4.19 3.02 -5.61
N VAL A 9 -4.77 3.85 -4.74
CA VAL A 9 -6.12 4.41 -4.93
C VAL A 9 -6.17 5.34 -6.14
N VAL A 10 -5.19 6.25 -6.30
CA VAL A 10 -5.11 7.13 -7.47
C VAL A 10 -4.98 6.31 -8.76
N GLN A 11 -4.13 5.28 -8.76
CA GLN A 11 -4.00 4.37 -9.89
C GLN A 11 -5.32 3.63 -10.19
N TYR A 12 -6.01 3.16 -9.15
CA TYR A 12 -7.31 2.51 -9.27
C TYR A 12 -8.33 3.47 -9.89
N ILE A 13 -8.46 4.70 -9.36
CA ILE A 13 -9.39 5.70 -9.88
C ILE A 13 -9.08 5.98 -11.35
N ARG A 14 -7.82 6.17 -11.73
CA ARG A 14 -7.40 6.39 -13.12
C ARG A 14 -7.80 5.25 -14.06
N LEU A 15 -7.74 4.00 -13.60
CA LEU A 15 -8.05 2.83 -14.44
C LEU A 15 -9.56 2.61 -14.62
N PHE A 16 -10.36 2.91 -13.60
CA PHE A 16 -11.80 2.63 -13.59
C PHE A 16 -12.66 3.84 -13.92
N TYR A 17 -12.17 5.05 -13.69
CA TYR A 17 -12.88 6.30 -13.93
C TYR A 17 -12.08 7.19 -14.86
N ASN A 18 -12.72 7.65 -15.95
CA ASN A 18 -12.14 8.62 -16.87
C ASN A 18 -12.25 10.05 -16.31
N SER A 19 -11.77 10.27 -15.08
CA SER A 19 -11.78 11.59 -14.46
C SER A 19 -10.54 12.36 -14.92
N SER A 20 -10.69 13.12 -16.00
CA SER A 20 -9.64 14.03 -16.51
C SER A 20 -9.15 15.00 -15.44
N ILE A 21 -10.04 15.47 -14.57
CA ILE A 21 -9.76 16.44 -13.50
C ILE A 21 -8.88 15.84 -12.40
N LEU A 22 -9.25 14.68 -11.83
CA LEU A 22 -8.46 14.05 -10.76
C LEU A 22 -7.08 13.63 -11.27
N HIS A 23 -7.02 13.13 -12.51
CA HIS A 23 -5.76 12.80 -13.18
C HIS A 23 -4.85 14.01 -13.32
N GLN A 24 -5.38 15.14 -13.77
CA GLN A 24 -4.62 16.38 -13.95
C GLN A 24 -4.11 16.96 -12.62
N ILE A 25 -4.89 16.84 -11.55
CA ILE A 25 -4.48 17.25 -10.21
C ILE A 25 -3.32 16.36 -9.73
N PHE A 26 -3.50 15.03 -9.71
CA PHE A 26 -2.53 14.12 -9.10
C PHE A 26 -1.25 13.87 -9.91
N GLU A 27 -1.30 13.95 -11.24
CA GLU A 27 -0.12 13.74 -12.10
C GLU A 27 0.66 15.03 -12.43
N HIS A 28 0.25 16.18 -11.88
CA HIS A 28 1.02 17.41 -12.07
C HIS A 28 2.43 17.26 -11.47
N LYS A 29 3.47 17.60 -12.25
CA LYS A 29 4.89 17.34 -11.92
C LYS A 29 5.34 17.89 -10.55
N ASN A 30 4.68 18.94 -10.07
CA ASN A 30 4.95 19.59 -8.78
C ASN A 30 3.82 19.40 -7.76
N ASN A 31 3.05 18.31 -7.86
CA ASN A 31 1.98 18.08 -6.90
C ASN A 31 2.50 17.48 -5.59
N PHE A 32 2.66 18.34 -4.57
CA PHE A 32 3.03 17.94 -3.21
C PHE A 32 1.83 17.56 -2.33
N LEU A 33 0.60 17.60 -2.85
CA LEU A 33 -0.62 17.33 -2.08
C LEU A 33 -0.63 15.93 -1.47
N ILE A 34 -0.28 14.89 -2.24
CA ILE A 34 -0.20 13.51 -1.74
C ILE A 34 0.80 13.39 -0.56
N PRO A 35 2.07 13.80 -0.72
CA PRO A 35 3.03 13.80 0.38
C PRO A 35 2.57 14.61 1.60
N ILE A 36 2.03 15.82 1.41
CA ILE A 36 1.58 16.70 2.49
C ILE A 36 0.44 16.05 3.27
N LEU A 37 -0.59 15.52 2.59
CA LEU A 37 -1.70 14.82 3.25
C LEU A 37 -1.21 13.59 4.03
N CYS A 38 -0.32 12.79 3.44
CA CYS A 38 0.25 11.63 4.11
C CYS A 38 1.02 12.05 5.37
N TRP A 39 1.80 13.13 5.30
CA TRP A 39 2.58 13.63 6.42
C TRP A 39 1.68 14.14 7.55
N LEU A 40 0.65 14.94 7.22
CA LEU A 40 -0.32 15.45 8.20
C LEU A 40 -1.07 14.31 8.90
N ILE A 41 -1.56 13.32 8.14
CA ILE A 41 -2.24 12.15 8.71
C ILE A 41 -1.26 11.39 9.63
N SER A 42 -0.01 11.18 9.20
CA SER A 42 1.00 10.52 10.03
C SER A 42 1.30 11.29 11.32
N LEU A 43 1.34 12.63 11.29
CA LEU A 43 1.51 13.42 12.50
C LEU A 43 0.34 13.29 13.46
N VAL A 44 -0.90 13.36 12.96
CA VAL A 44 -2.12 13.26 13.79
C VAL A 44 -2.09 11.99 14.64
N TRP A 45 -1.62 10.88 14.07
CA TRP A 45 -1.53 9.60 14.79
C TRP A 45 -0.24 9.41 15.59
N SER A 46 0.82 10.17 15.31
CA SER A 46 2.11 10.03 16.01
C SER A 46 2.26 11.00 17.17
N PHE A 47 1.55 12.12 17.16
CA PHE A 47 1.67 13.20 18.13
C PHE A 47 1.04 12.91 19.51
N PRO A 48 -0.10 12.21 19.65
CA PRO A 48 -0.76 12.03 20.95
C PRO A 48 0.13 11.45 22.07
N PRO A 49 1.02 10.48 21.82
CA PRO A 49 1.93 9.96 22.85
C PRO A 49 3.03 10.94 23.32
N PHE A 50 3.23 12.08 22.64
CA PHE A 50 4.20 13.12 23.04
C PHE A 50 3.61 14.15 24.01
N ILE A 51 2.33 14.43 23.87
CA ILE A 51 1.56 15.19 24.86
C ILE A 51 1.38 14.25 26.08
N ASN A 52 1.19 14.76 27.29
CA ASN A 52 1.07 13.98 28.55
C ASN A 52 -0.17 13.04 28.62
N ILE A 53 -0.55 12.44 27.51
CA ILE A 53 -1.63 11.50 27.29
C ILE A 53 -0.98 10.10 27.26
N LYS A 54 -1.35 9.23 28.20
CA LYS A 54 -1.01 7.80 28.14
C LYS A 54 -1.50 7.23 26.79
N PRO A 55 -0.76 6.32 26.12
CA PRO A 55 0.23 5.39 26.68
C PRO A 55 1.66 5.94 26.84
N GLY A 56 2.04 6.95 26.06
CA GLY A 56 3.42 7.47 25.99
C GLY A 56 4.45 6.49 25.40
N PHE A 57 5.68 6.96 25.21
CA PHE A 57 6.81 6.14 24.77
C PHE A 57 7.57 5.57 25.97
N LYS A 58 7.84 4.26 25.96
CA LYS A 58 8.65 3.57 26.97
C LYS A 58 9.66 2.63 26.30
N ARG A 59 10.70 2.25 27.05
CA ARG A 59 11.62 1.19 26.62
C ARG A 59 10.86 -0.12 26.44
N GLN A 60 11.10 -0.80 25.32
CA GLN A 60 10.47 -2.07 24.99
C GLN A 60 11.47 -3.23 24.97
N GLY A 61 10.97 -4.46 25.16
CA GLY A 61 11.81 -5.66 25.16
C GLY A 61 12.97 -5.56 26.14
N LYS A 62 14.19 -5.87 25.67
CA LYS A 62 15.43 -5.76 26.48
C LYS A 62 15.85 -4.32 26.82
N GLY A 63 15.20 -3.31 26.24
CA GLY A 63 15.43 -1.90 26.58
C GLY A 63 16.46 -1.18 25.72
N PHE A 64 16.90 -1.76 24.61
CA PHE A 64 17.76 -1.09 23.62
C PHE A 64 17.02 -0.09 22.74
N ASP A 65 15.69 -0.16 22.72
CA ASP A 65 14.84 0.70 21.90
C ASP A 65 13.59 1.16 22.65
N CYS A 66 13.04 2.28 22.18
CA CYS A 66 11.78 2.83 22.65
C CYS A 66 10.63 2.48 21.69
N GLY A 67 9.44 2.32 22.25
CA GLY A 67 8.21 2.08 21.52
C GLY A 67 7.00 2.60 22.31
N ILE A 68 5.82 2.48 21.72
CA ILE A 68 4.57 2.80 22.41
C ILE A 68 4.40 1.84 23.59
N ASN A 69 3.95 2.36 24.73
CA ASN A 69 3.65 1.52 25.89
C ASN A 69 2.38 0.68 25.67
N TRP A 70 2.54 -0.49 25.06
CA TRP A 70 1.46 -1.47 24.81
C TRP A 70 0.86 -2.09 26.08
N LYS A 71 1.49 -1.85 27.24
CA LYS A 71 1.06 -2.36 28.55
C LYS A 71 0.25 -1.34 29.36
N ALA A 72 -0.10 -0.20 28.76
CA ALA A 72 -0.99 0.75 29.42
C ALA A 72 -2.36 0.09 29.66
N ASP A 73 -2.87 0.21 30.88
CA ASP A 73 -4.06 -0.44 31.42
C ASP A 73 -5.29 0.49 31.44
N ASP A 74 -5.13 1.74 31.01
CA ASP A 74 -6.22 2.71 31.00
C ASP A 74 -7.03 2.71 29.68
N LEU A 75 -8.34 2.97 29.80
CA LEU A 75 -9.28 2.96 28.67
C LEU A 75 -8.89 3.93 27.54
N ARG A 76 -8.33 5.11 27.89
CA ARG A 76 -7.92 6.11 26.89
C ARG A 76 -6.76 5.58 26.04
N SER A 77 -5.75 4.99 26.67
CA SER A 77 -4.65 4.31 25.98
C SER A 77 -5.15 3.16 25.13
N GLY A 78 -6.03 2.31 25.67
CA GLY A 78 -6.64 1.20 24.93
C GLY A 78 -7.33 1.68 23.65
N LEU A 79 -8.24 2.65 23.77
CA LEU A 79 -8.96 3.24 22.62
C LEU A 79 -8.00 3.86 21.60
N TYR A 80 -7.03 4.65 22.04
CA TYR A 80 -6.01 5.23 21.16
C TYR A 80 -5.26 4.16 20.39
N ILE A 81 -4.75 3.14 21.09
CA ILE A 81 -3.99 2.06 20.46
C ILE A 81 -4.87 1.26 19.47
N SER A 82 -6.12 0.95 19.82
CA SER A 82 -7.06 0.28 18.92
C SER A 82 -7.32 1.09 17.65
N LEU A 83 -7.49 2.41 17.77
CA LEU A 83 -7.64 3.31 16.62
C LEU A 83 -6.37 3.36 15.76
N VAL A 84 -5.18 3.39 16.38
CA VAL A 84 -3.89 3.31 15.66
C VAL A 84 -3.80 2.03 14.83
N PHE A 85 -4.12 0.87 15.40
CA PHE A 85 -4.14 -0.39 14.64
C PHE A 85 -5.16 -0.34 13.50
N LEU A 86 -6.37 0.16 13.75
CA LEU A 86 -7.40 0.23 12.73
C LEU A 86 -7.01 1.17 11.57
N PHE A 87 -6.62 2.41 11.87
CA PHE A 87 -6.42 3.45 10.87
C PHE A 87 -5.03 3.52 10.26
N ILE A 88 -3.98 3.06 10.97
CA ILE A 88 -2.61 3.06 10.45
C ILE A 88 -2.26 1.73 9.80
N TYR A 89 -2.78 0.62 10.33
CA TYR A 89 -2.42 -0.72 9.87
C TYR A 89 -3.52 -1.34 9.01
N PHE A 90 -4.70 -1.64 9.57
CA PHE A 90 -5.72 -2.44 8.88
C PHE A 90 -6.40 -1.73 7.72
N LEU A 91 -6.84 -0.48 7.88
CA LEU A 91 -7.53 0.29 6.84
C LEU A 91 -6.63 0.52 5.61
N PRO A 92 -5.39 1.04 5.74
CA PRO A 92 -4.51 1.24 4.59
C PRO A 92 -4.14 -0.07 3.90
N LEU A 93 -3.95 -1.15 4.67
CA LEU A 93 -3.68 -2.50 4.17
C LEU A 93 -4.86 -3.04 3.36
N PHE A 94 -6.09 -2.91 3.87
CA PHE A 94 -7.30 -3.33 3.15
C PHE A 94 -7.43 -2.56 1.83
N CYS A 95 -7.29 -1.23 1.86
CA CYS A 95 -7.32 -0.40 0.65
C CYS A 95 -6.25 -0.83 -0.37
N LEU A 96 -5.03 -1.14 0.09
CA LEU A 96 -3.95 -1.63 -0.77
C LEU A 96 -4.30 -2.95 -1.44
N ILE A 97 -4.72 -3.95 -0.67
CA ILE A 97 -5.05 -5.28 -1.21
C ILE A 97 -6.24 -5.18 -2.16
N TYR A 98 -7.31 -4.50 -1.75
CA TYR A 98 -8.52 -4.36 -2.55
C TYR A 98 -8.26 -3.69 -3.90
N THR A 99 -7.61 -2.53 -3.90
CA THR A 99 -7.35 -1.76 -5.13
C THR A 99 -6.45 -2.55 -6.09
N ASN A 100 -5.34 -3.12 -5.59
CA ASN A 100 -4.39 -3.85 -6.42
C ASN A 100 -4.97 -5.16 -6.98
N VAL A 101 -5.76 -5.91 -6.20
CA VAL A 101 -6.44 -7.12 -6.71
C VAL A 101 -7.41 -6.76 -7.84
N ARG A 102 -8.18 -5.67 -7.68
CA ARG A 102 -9.10 -5.19 -8.73
C ARG A 102 -8.35 -4.70 -9.97
N ILE A 103 -7.28 -3.93 -9.81
CA ILE A 103 -6.41 -3.48 -10.91
C ILE A 103 -5.88 -4.69 -11.69
N LEU A 104 -5.30 -5.68 -11.00
CA LEU A 104 -4.73 -6.86 -11.65
C LEU A 104 -5.78 -7.69 -12.39
N LYS A 105 -6.96 -7.89 -11.80
CA LYS A 105 -8.08 -8.60 -12.46
C LYS A 105 -8.55 -7.84 -13.71
N THR A 106 -8.74 -6.53 -13.61
CA THR A 106 -9.19 -5.70 -14.74
C THR A 106 -8.16 -5.66 -15.86
N ILE A 107 -6.87 -5.47 -15.56
CA ILE A 107 -5.83 -5.46 -16.59
C ILE A 107 -5.76 -6.82 -17.31
N ARG A 108 -5.85 -7.93 -16.58
CA ARG A 108 -5.90 -9.27 -17.21
C ARG A 108 -7.09 -9.40 -18.15
N LYS A 109 -8.28 -8.95 -17.73
CA LYS A 109 -9.49 -8.95 -18.56
C LYS A 109 -9.34 -8.07 -19.81
N LEU A 110 -8.80 -6.85 -19.66
CA LEU A 110 -8.60 -5.92 -20.77
C LEU A 110 -7.60 -6.47 -21.80
N ILE A 111 -6.48 -7.06 -21.35
CA ILE A 111 -5.49 -7.69 -22.25
C ILE A 111 -6.11 -8.88 -22.99
N TYR A 112 -6.89 -9.71 -22.31
CA TYR A 112 -7.57 -10.85 -22.92
C TYR A 112 -8.58 -10.39 -23.99
N LEU A 113 -9.52 -9.51 -23.64
CA LEU A 113 -10.54 -9.00 -24.57
C LEU A 113 -9.90 -8.36 -25.80
N ARG A 114 -8.83 -7.59 -25.59
CA ARG A 114 -8.08 -6.93 -26.67
C ARG A 114 -7.46 -7.92 -27.65
N ASN A 115 -6.86 -9.01 -27.15
CA ASN A 115 -6.33 -10.07 -28.02
C ASN A 115 -7.43 -10.81 -28.79
N SER A 116 -8.66 -10.87 -28.26
CA SER A 116 -9.81 -11.48 -28.93
C SER A 116 -10.54 -10.55 -29.92
N LEU A 117 -10.60 -9.24 -29.65
CA LEU A 117 -11.39 -8.26 -30.42
C LEU A 117 -10.63 -7.64 -31.60
N ILE A 118 -9.31 -7.45 -31.50
CA ILE A 118 -8.50 -6.89 -32.61
C ILE A 118 -8.63 -7.71 -33.91
N PRO A 119 -8.60 -9.06 -33.88
CA PRO A 119 -8.83 -9.86 -35.08
C PRO A 119 -10.22 -9.70 -35.70
N GLN A 120 -11.23 -9.35 -34.90
CA GLN A 120 -12.62 -9.21 -35.36
C GLN A 120 -12.88 -7.82 -35.97
N ALA A 121 -12.26 -6.77 -35.41
CA ALA A 121 -12.42 -5.39 -35.87
C ALA A 121 -11.85 -5.13 -37.28
N THR A 122 -11.05 -6.05 -37.83
CA THR A 122 -10.47 -5.95 -39.18
C THR A 122 -11.29 -6.67 -40.25
N VAL A 123 -12.30 -7.45 -39.85
CA VAL A 123 -13.20 -8.19 -40.74
C VAL A 123 -14.25 -7.23 -41.29
N GLY A 124 -14.14 -6.88 -42.58
CA GLY A 124 -15.12 -6.04 -43.29
C GLY A 124 -14.58 -4.73 -43.87
N ILE A 125 -13.32 -4.36 -43.59
CA ILE A 125 -12.73 -3.11 -44.09
C ILE A 125 -12.23 -3.29 -45.55
N PRO A 126 -12.56 -2.41 -46.52
CA PRO A 126 -12.04 -2.49 -47.89
C PRO A 126 -10.51 -2.48 -47.94
N ARG A 127 -9.90 -3.28 -48.83
CA ARG A 127 -8.43 -3.49 -48.89
C ARG A 127 -7.60 -2.20 -48.91
N ASP A 128 -8.08 -1.18 -49.61
CA ASP A 128 -7.37 0.09 -49.83
C ASP A 128 -7.29 0.97 -48.56
N SER A 129 -8.39 1.07 -47.81
CA SER A 129 -8.43 1.81 -46.53
C SER A 129 -7.98 0.98 -45.32
N ARG A 130 -7.87 -0.35 -45.50
CA ARG A 130 -7.56 -1.31 -44.43
C ARG A 130 -6.16 -1.12 -43.87
N HIS A 131 -5.16 -0.85 -44.71
CA HIS A 131 -3.76 -0.71 -44.26
C HIS A 131 -3.59 0.48 -43.32
N HIS A 132 -4.02 1.68 -43.73
CA HIS A 132 -3.89 2.88 -42.90
C HIS A 132 -4.70 2.79 -41.59
N PHE A 133 -5.92 2.25 -41.64
CA PHE A 133 -6.74 2.08 -40.43
C PHE A 133 -6.12 1.08 -39.44
N ILE A 134 -5.58 -0.05 -39.95
CA ILE A 134 -4.89 -1.04 -39.11
C ILE A 134 -3.64 -0.41 -38.49
N ASP A 135 -2.85 0.36 -39.23
CA ASP A 135 -1.64 1.00 -38.67
C ASP A 135 -1.97 1.98 -37.53
N VAL A 136 -2.97 2.85 -37.71
CA VAL A 136 -3.37 3.80 -36.65
C VAL A 136 -3.95 3.06 -35.44
N LEU A 137 -4.85 2.09 -35.66
CA LEU A 137 -5.47 1.31 -34.58
C LEU A 137 -4.41 0.51 -33.81
N THR A 138 -3.48 -0.14 -34.51
CA THR A 138 -2.41 -0.95 -33.90
C THR A 138 -1.44 -0.09 -33.12
N VAL A 139 -1.08 1.10 -33.59
CA VAL A 139 -0.23 2.05 -32.85
C VAL A 139 -0.92 2.53 -31.56
N ALA A 140 -2.19 2.95 -31.63
CA ALA A 140 -2.94 3.39 -30.46
C ALA A 140 -3.12 2.26 -29.42
N GLU A 141 -3.51 1.08 -29.87
CA GLU A 141 -3.64 -0.13 -29.05
C GLU A 141 -2.31 -0.59 -28.45
N SER A 142 -1.20 -0.48 -29.19
CA SER A 142 0.15 -0.79 -28.72
C SER A 142 0.55 0.12 -27.56
N ASN A 143 0.33 1.43 -27.69
CA ASN A 143 0.60 2.40 -26.63
C ASN A 143 -0.26 2.14 -25.38
N ARG A 144 -1.55 1.82 -25.57
CA ARG A 144 -2.46 1.45 -24.47
C ARG A 144 -1.97 0.19 -23.73
N LEU A 145 -1.54 -0.85 -24.46
CA LEU A 145 -0.99 -2.05 -23.84
C LEU A 145 0.28 -1.80 -23.06
N LYS A 146 1.19 -0.98 -23.59
CA LYS A 146 2.43 -0.63 -22.88
C LYS A 146 2.09 -0.02 -21.51
N ARG A 147 1.13 0.92 -21.47
CA ARG A 147 0.63 1.51 -20.21
C ARG A 147 0.01 0.47 -19.27
N LEU A 148 -0.87 -0.41 -19.78
CA LEU A 148 -1.48 -1.48 -18.97
C LEU A 148 -0.44 -2.47 -18.41
N ARG A 149 0.62 -2.79 -19.17
CA ARG A 149 1.72 -3.66 -18.70
C ARG A 149 2.54 -2.99 -17.61
N ILE A 150 2.83 -1.70 -17.75
CA ILE A 150 3.49 -0.89 -16.70
C ILE A 150 2.63 -0.89 -15.43
N ASP A 151 1.33 -0.61 -15.56
CA ASP A 151 0.40 -0.58 -14.44
C ASP A 151 0.30 -1.94 -13.74
N ARG A 152 0.30 -3.03 -14.51
CA ARG A 152 0.33 -4.39 -13.97
C ARG A 152 1.61 -4.67 -13.20
N ARG A 153 2.78 -4.31 -13.75
CA ARG A 153 4.07 -4.51 -13.07
C ARG A 153 4.12 -3.72 -11.77
N PHE A 154 3.65 -2.47 -11.79
CA PHE A 154 3.56 -1.63 -10.60
C PHE A 154 2.62 -2.22 -9.53
N ALA A 155 1.42 -2.67 -9.92
CA ALA A 155 0.49 -3.31 -8.99
C ALA A 155 1.04 -4.64 -8.42
N GLN A 156 1.77 -5.43 -9.23
CA GLN A 156 2.47 -6.63 -8.74
C GLN A 156 3.56 -6.28 -7.72
N ALA A 157 4.34 -5.23 -7.96
CA ALA A 157 5.33 -4.75 -7.01
C ALA A 157 4.71 -4.32 -5.68
N ILE A 158 3.59 -3.59 -5.73
CA ILE A 158 2.84 -3.23 -4.51
C ILE A 158 2.38 -4.47 -3.76
N MET A 159 1.85 -5.49 -4.45
CA MET A 159 1.45 -6.75 -3.79
C MET A 159 2.63 -7.45 -3.11
N ILE A 160 3.80 -7.49 -3.74
CA ILE A 160 5.03 -8.05 -3.15
C ILE A 160 5.45 -7.23 -1.91
N ALA A 161 5.43 -5.90 -2.02
CA ALA A 161 5.69 -4.98 -0.91
C ALA A 161 4.73 -5.19 0.27
N VAL A 162 3.44 -5.43 0.01
CA VAL A 162 2.42 -5.72 1.04
C VAL A 162 2.72 -7.06 1.73
N ILE A 163 3.05 -8.10 0.98
CA ILE A 163 3.40 -9.42 1.55
C ILE A 163 4.63 -9.29 2.45
N HIS A 164 5.68 -8.61 1.98
CA HIS A 164 6.88 -8.38 2.77
C HIS A 164 6.57 -7.59 4.05
N TYR A 165 5.77 -6.53 3.94
CA TYR A 165 5.33 -5.75 5.10
C TYR A 165 4.59 -6.61 6.13
N LEU A 166 3.63 -7.42 5.68
CA LEU A 166 2.86 -8.31 6.56
C LEU A 166 3.76 -9.32 7.26
N LEU A 167 4.69 -9.96 6.54
CA LEU A 167 5.61 -10.94 7.13
C LEU A 167 6.48 -10.30 8.23
N ALA A 168 6.94 -9.06 8.03
CA ALA A 168 7.80 -8.39 8.98
C ALA A 168 7.05 -7.77 10.17
N TRP A 169 5.85 -7.20 9.95
CA TRP A 169 5.11 -6.48 10.98
C TRP A 169 4.15 -7.35 11.79
N THR A 170 3.63 -8.45 11.22
CA THR A 170 2.65 -9.30 11.92
C THR A 170 3.16 -9.83 13.26
N PRO A 171 4.41 -10.34 13.39
CA PRO A 171 4.91 -10.83 14.68
C PRO A 171 4.87 -9.75 15.77
N TYR A 172 5.23 -8.52 15.43
CA TYR A 172 5.23 -7.39 16.37
C TYR A 172 3.81 -6.93 16.70
N ALA A 173 2.95 -6.82 15.68
CA ALA A 173 1.54 -6.48 15.85
C ALA A 173 0.83 -7.48 16.78
N THR A 174 1.07 -8.77 16.60
CA THR A 174 0.53 -9.83 17.47
C THR A 174 1.03 -9.68 18.91
N CYS A 175 2.34 -9.46 19.11
CA CYS A 175 2.89 -9.22 20.45
C CYS A 175 2.28 -7.99 21.14
N ALA A 176 2.03 -6.93 20.39
CA ALA A 176 1.38 -5.72 20.90
C ALA A 176 -0.09 -5.97 21.25
N ILE A 177 -0.86 -6.61 20.36
CA ILE A 177 -2.27 -6.98 20.60
C ILE A 177 -2.40 -7.85 21.85
N ILE A 178 -1.56 -8.87 22.02
CA ILE A 178 -1.60 -9.71 23.23
C ILE A 178 -1.36 -8.85 24.47
N GLN A 179 -0.34 -7.97 24.47
CA GLN A 179 -0.05 -7.10 25.61
C GLN A 179 -1.23 -6.18 25.96
N ILE A 180 -1.89 -5.61 24.96
CA ILE A 180 -3.06 -4.74 25.15
C ILE A 180 -4.22 -5.52 25.74
N VAL A 181 -4.54 -6.69 25.15
CA VAL A 181 -5.65 -7.53 25.61
C VAL A 181 -5.40 -8.00 27.05
N THR A 182 -4.17 -8.36 27.40
CA THR A 182 -3.84 -8.75 28.77
C THR A 182 -3.89 -7.57 29.72
N ALA A 183 -3.44 -6.38 29.32
CA ALA A 183 -3.46 -5.18 30.15
C ALA A 183 -4.90 -4.71 30.43
N MET A 184 -5.76 -4.65 29.40
CA MET A 184 -7.16 -4.22 29.53
C MET A 184 -8.01 -5.17 30.37
N ASN A 185 -7.67 -6.46 30.40
CA ASN A 185 -8.35 -7.47 31.22
C ASN A 185 -7.67 -7.69 32.58
N TYR A 186 -6.69 -6.87 32.96
CA TYR A 186 -5.91 -7.00 34.20
C TYR A 186 -5.27 -8.39 34.39
N ILE A 187 -4.98 -9.10 33.29
CA ILE A 187 -4.34 -10.41 33.30
C ILE A 187 -2.84 -10.19 33.46
N GLN A 188 -2.24 -10.75 34.51
CA GLN A 188 -0.80 -10.70 34.76
C GLN A 188 -0.04 -11.69 33.85
N TYR A 189 0.00 -11.40 32.56
CA TYR A 189 0.77 -12.14 31.57
C TYR A 189 1.89 -11.26 31.00
N GLN A 190 3.12 -11.77 30.99
CA GLN A 190 4.27 -11.06 30.42
C GLN A 190 4.89 -11.88 29.30
N LEU A 191 4.95 -11.29 28.09
CA LEU A 191 5.65 -11.91 26.97
C LEU A 191 7.16 -11.94 27.24
N PRO A 192 7.86 -12.99 26.76
CA PRO A 192 9.32 -13.06 26.82
C PRO A 192 9.98 -11.84 26.17
N LEU A 193 10.94 -11.22 26.87
CA LEU A 193 11.60 -9.98 26.39
C LEU A 193 12.30 -10.17 25.03
N MET A 194 12.85 -11.36 24.79
CA MET A 194 13.49 -11.71 23.52
C MET A 194 12.52 -11.69 22.35
N LEU A 195 11.29 -12.19 22.54
CA LEU A 195 10.26 -12.24 21.49
C LEU A 195 9.81 -10.83 21.09
N ILE A 196 9.59 -9.96 22.09
CA ILE A 196 9.25 -8.55 21.85
C ILE A 196 10.38 -7.84 21.10
N THR A 197 11.63 -8.06 21.53
CA THR A 197 12.80 -7.42 20.91
C THR A 197 12.99 -7.89 19.46
N ALA A 198 12.96 -9.20 19.22
CA ALA A 198 13.18 -9.77 17.89
C ALA A 198 12.07 -9.35 16.90
N SER A 199 10.80 -9.40 17.32
CA SER A 199 9.67 -8.99 16.48
C SER A 199 9.72 -7.49 16.17
N ALA A 200 10.09 -6.64 17.14
CA ALA A 200 10.26 -5.21 16.92
C ALA A 200 11.40 -4.89 15.94
N LEU A 201 12.55 -5.57 16.06
CA LEU A 201 13.68 -5.40 15.14
C LEU A 201 13.30 -5.83 13.73
N LEU A 202 12.60 -6.97 13.58
CA LEU A 202 12.12 -7.43 12.29
C LEU A 202 11.18 -6.40 11.63
N ALA A 203 10.24 -5.85 12.39
CA ALA A 203 9.33 -4.80 11.91
C ALA A 203 10.10 -3.53 11.46
N LYS A 204 11.15 -3.13 12.19
CA LYS A 204 12.00 -1.98 11.84
C LYS A 204 12.83 -2.24 10.57
N LEU A 205 13.33 -3.45 10.39
CA LEU A 205 14.08 -3.85 9.19
C LEU A 205 13.22 -3.91 7.92
N ALA A 206 11.89 -4.04 8.06
CA ALA A 206 10.95 -4.09 6.94
C ALA A 206 11.09 -2.90 5.98
N VAL A 207 11.52 -1.73 6.49
CA VAL A 207 11.70 -0.52 5.67
C VAL A 207 12.77 -0.74 4.59
N MET A 208 13.83 -1.51 4.88
CA MET A 208 14.89 -1.81 3.92
C MET A 208 14.36 -2.67 2.77
N GLY A 209 13.50 -3.65 3.07
CA GLY A 209 12.93 -4.51 2.05
C GLY A 209 12.02 -3.75 1.06
N GLN A 210 11.33 -2.71 1.52
CA GLN A 210 10.52 -1.85 0.65
C GLN A 210 11.36 -1.13 -0.40
N SER A 211 12.53 -0.60 -0.01
CA SER A 211 13.47 0.05 -0.94
C SER A 211 13.98 -0.91 -2.00
N CYS A 212 14.30 -2.16 -1.62
CA CYS A 212 14.74 -3.19 -2.55
C CYS A 212 13.65 -3.56 -3.58
N VAL A 213 12.40 -3.73 -3.13
CA VAL A 213 11.25 -4.02 -4.00
C VAL A 213 11.03 -2.88 -5.00
N TYR A 214 11.10 -1.63 -4.54
CA TYR A 214 10.99 -0.46 -5.41
C TYR A 214 12.10 -0.43 -6.48
N PHE A 215 13.36 -0.60 -6.07
CA PHE A 215 14.50 -0.56 -6.99
C PHE A 215 14.40 -1.64 -8.08
N TYR A 216 14.05 -2.87 -7.70
CA TYR A 216 13.85 -3.96 -8.66
C TYR A 216 12.74 -3.64 -9.67
N THR A 217 11.65 -3.05 -9.19
CA THR A 217 10.49 -2.68 -10.02
C THR A 217 10.84 -1.58 -11.02
N VAL A 218 11.50 -0.51 -10.58
CA VAL A 218 11.92 0.60 -11.46
C VAL A 218 12.92 0.11 -12.50
N ARG A 219 13.91 -0.70 -12.11
CA ARG A 219 14.88 -1.29 -13.04
C ARG A 219 14.21 -2.17 -14.09
N SER A 220 13.15 -2.91 -13.71
CA SER A 220 12.35 -3.69 -14.65
C SER A 220 11.49 -2.84 -15.59
N LEU A 221 11.15 -1.60 -15.23
CA LEU A 221 10.38 -0.69 -16.09
C LEU A 221 11.24 0.05 -17.11
N ASN A 222 12.52 0.27 -16.80
CA ASN A 222 13.49 0.92 -17.69
C ASN A 222 14.16 -0.04 -18.71
N ARG A 223 13.84 -1.34 -18.66
CA ARG A 223 14.25 -2.35 -19.63
C ARG A 223 13.05 -2.78 -20.48
#